data_AF-A0A2V8SU86-F1
#
_entry.id   AF-A0A2V8SU86-F1
#
_cell.length_a   1.000
_cell.length_b   1.000
_cell.length_c   1.000
_cell.angle_alpha   90.00
_cell.angle_beta   90.00
_cell.angle_gamma   90.00
#
_symmetry.space_group_name_H-M   'P 1'
#
loop_
_entity.id
_entity.type
_entity.pdbx_description
1 polymer ?
#
loop_
_entity_poly.entity_id
_entity_poly.type
_entity_poly.pdbx_seq_one_letter_code
_entity_poly.pdbx_strand_id
1 'polypeptide(L)' 'MKTFEEFRDLVLDDKSMQKQLRRLSDRNEFIARVVELGREHGFEFTAAEVEEELRVGRRVITEPRK' A
#
# COMPACT_ATOMS: atom_id res chain seq x y z
N MET A 1 10.81 -10.21 -9.78
CA MET A 1 10.73 -9.41 -8.54
C MET A 1 9.31 -8.92 -8.46
N LYS A 2 8.61 -9.21 -7.36
CA LYS A 2 7.22 -8.77 -7.22
C LYS A 2 7.19 -7.29 -6.84
N THR A 3 6.36 -6.49 -7.50
CA THR A 3 6.34 -5.03 -7.29
C THR A 3 5.24 -4.60 -6.32
N PHE A 4 5.31 -3.37 -5.84
CA PHE A 4 4.23 -2.79 -5.03
C PHE A 4 2.91 -2.69 -5.79
N GLU A 5 2.93 -2.55 -7.12
CA GLU A 5 1.71 -2.56 -7.94
C GLU A 5 0.97 -3.89 -7.80
N GLU A 6 1.68 -5.02 -7.79
CA GLU A 6 1.10 -6.34 -7.54
C GLU A 6 0.60 -6.49 -6.09
N PHE A 7 1.31 -5.91 -5.11
CA PHE A 7 0.83 -5.86 -3.73
C PHE A 7 -0.45 -5.02 -3.61
N ARG A 8 -0.52 -3.90 -4.30
CA ARG A 8 -1.70 -3.03 -4.35
C ARG A 8 -2.88 -3.78 -4.96
N ASP A 9 -2.69 -4.52 -6.05
CA ASP A 9 -3.76 -5.32 -6.65
C ASP A 9 -4.28 -6.38 -5.67
N LEU A 10 -3.37 -7.06 -4.97
CA LEU A 10 -3.71 -8.03 -3.92
C LEU A 10 -4.46 -7.38 -2.73
N VAL A 11 -4.04 -6.20 -2.29
CA VAL A 11 -4.77 -5.41 -1.28
C VAL A 11 -6.13 -4.94 -1.82
N LEU A 12 -6.24 -4.65 -3.12
CA LEU A 12 -7.50 -4.23 -3.74
C LEU A 12 -8.49 -5.40 -3.87
N ASP A 13 -7.98 -6.61 -4.08
CA ASP A 13 -8.77 -7.84 -4.11
C ASP A 13 -9.20 -8.30 -2.70
N ASP A 14 -8.28 -8.21 -1.72
CA ASP A 14 -8.53 -8.67 -0.36
C ASP A 14 -9.14 -7.59 0.56
N LYS A 15 -10.46 -7.69 0.78
CA LYS A 15 -11.22 -6.77 1.64
C LYS A 15 -10.75 -6.78 3.11
N SER A 16 -10.14 -7.86 3.59
CA SER A 16 -9.62 -7.93 4.96
C SER A 16 -8.39 -7.05 5.10
N MET A 17 -7.48 -7.10 4.13
CA MET A 17 -6.28 -6.25 4.09
C MET A 17 -6.67 -4.78 3.99
N GLN A 18 -7.65 -4.43 3.14
CA GLN A 18 -8.16 -3.05 3.08
C GLN A 18 -8.70 -2.57 4.42
N LYS A 19 -9.44 -3.41 5.12
CA LYS A 19 -10.04 -3.03 6.41
C LYS A 19 -8.99 -2.83 7.49
N GLN A 20 -7.92 -3.63 7.48
CA GLN A 20 -6.78 -3.47 8.38
C GLN A 20 -6.04 -2.17 8.09
N LEU A 21 -5.69 -1.93 6.83
CA LEU A 21 -4.98 -0.72 6.41
C LEU A 21 -5.81 0.56 6.62
N ARG A 22 -7.11 0.52 6.35
CA ARG A 22 -8.03 1.65 6.53
C ARG A 22 -8.28 2.02 8.00
N ARG A 23 -8.02 1.10 8.94
CA ARG A 23 -8.09 1.39 10.39
C ARG A 23 -6.90 2.19 10.88
N LEU A 24 -5.79 2.20 10.14
CA LEU A 24 -4.59 2.94 10.47
C LEU A 24 -4.76 4.37 9.97
N SER A 25 -4.92 5.30 10.90
CA SER A 25 -4.98 6.73 10.59
C SER A 25 -3.60 7.39 10.65
N ASP A 26 -2.63 6.74 11.31
CA ASP A 26 -1.24 7.18 11.34
C ASP A 26 -0.48 6.71 10.10
N ARG A 27 0.23 7.64 9.46
CA ARG A 27 0.96 7.38 8.22
C ARG A 27 2.15 6.44 8.45
N ASN A 28 2.86 6.58 9.56
CA ASN A 28 3.99 5.71 9.86
C ASN A 28 3.51 4.29 10.20
N GLU A 29 2.42 4.17 10.96
CA GLU A 29 1.81 2.86 11.22
C GLU A 29 1.29 2.19 9.94
N PHE A 30 0.67 2.97 9.04
CA PHE A 30 0.23 2.46 7.74
C PHE A 30 1.42 1.90 6.93
N ILE A 31 2.50 2.68 6.80
CA ILE A 31 3.68 2.28 6.03
C ILE A 31 4.33 1.02 6.63
N ALA A 32 4.50 0.99 7.96
CA ALA A 32 5.05 -0.19 8.64
C ALA A 32 4.22 -1.45 8.36
N ARG A 33 2.88 -1.34 8.46
CA ARG A 33 1.98 -2.46 8.20
C ARG A 33 1.95 -2.92 6.76
N VAL A 34 2.08 -1.99 5.81
CA VAL A 34 2.20 -2.32 4.39
C VAL A 34 3.49 -3.08 4.10
N VAL A 35 4.62 -2.68 4.71
CA VAL A 35 5.90 -3.41 4.57
C VAL A 35 5.84 -4.80 5.22
N GLU A 36 5.22 -4.92 6.39
CA GLU A 36 5.01 -6.21 7.05
C GLU A 36 4.16 -7.15 6.20
N LEU A 37 2.98 -6.70 5.77
CA LEU A 37 2.09 -7.48 4.90
C LEU A 37 2.75 -7.84 3.56
N GLY A 38 3.51 -6.91 2.98
CA GLY A 38 4.31 -7.18 1.78
C GLY A 38 5.24 -8.36 1.99
N ARG A 39 6.04 -8.34 3.06
CA ARG A 39 6.97 -9.43 3.38
C ARG A 39 6.28 -10.76 3.63
N GLU A 40 5.15 -10.76 4.35
CA GLU A 40 4.37 -11.97 4.60
C GLU A 40 3.87 -12.63 3.31
N HIS A 41 3.58 -11.85 2.27
CA HIS A 41 3.15 -12.32 0.96
C HIS A 41 4.30 -12.51 -0.05
N GLY A 42 5.55 -12.35 0.40
CA GLY A 42 6.76 -12.52 -0.40
C GLY A 42 7.08 -11.35 -1.33
N PHE A 43 6.66 -10.14 -0.97
CA PHE A 43 7.07 -8.89 -1.59
C PHE A 43 8.23 -8.28 -0.79
N GLU A 44 9.24 -7.78 -1.49
CA GLU A 44 10.40 -7.11 -0.91
C GLU A 44 10.39 -5.64 -1.32
N PHE A 45 9.76 -4.80 -0.50
CA PHE A 45 9.80 -3.35 -0.64
C PHE A 45 10.03 -2.69 0.72
N THR A 46 10.59 -1.49 0.68
CA THR A 46 10.96 -0.70 1.86
C THR A 46 9.90 0.33 2.22
N ALA A 47 9.93 0.80 3.46
CA ALA A 47 9.07 1.89 3.91
C ALA A 47 9.24 3.17 3.05
N ALA A 48 10.44 3.42 2.54
CA ALA A 48 10.72 4.54 1.66
C ALA A 48 10.00 4.41 0.31
N GLU A 49 10.03 3.22 -0.31
CA GLU A 49 9.31 2.96 -1.56
C GLU A 49 7.80 3.11 -1.39
N VAL A 50 7.25 2.58 -0.30
CA VAL A 50 5.83 2.76 0.05
C VAL A 50 5.51 4.24 0.25
N GLU A 51 6.41 5.00 0.88
CA GLU A 51 6.21 6.43 1.10
C GLU A 51 6.22 7.21 -0.22
N GLU A 52 7.14 6.90 -1.13
CA GLU A 52 7.22 7.46 -2.47
C GLU A 52 5.97 7.13 -3.28
N GLU A 53 5.49 5.89 -3.24
CA GLU A 53 4.29 5.48 -3.94
C GLU A 53 3.01 6.04 -3.33
N LEU A 54 2.94 6.21 -2.02
CA LEU A 54 1.85 6.96 -1.41
C LEU A 54 1.89 8.43 -1.83
N ARG A 55 3.09 9.02 -1.98
CA ARG A 55 3.24 10.41 -2.43
C ARG A 55 2.84 10.58 -3.90
N VAL A 56 3.14 9.61 -4.76
CA VAL A 56 2.79 9.60 -6.19
C VAL A 56 1.32 9.19 -6.38
N GLY A 57 0.90 8.12 -5.72
CA GLY A 57 -0.45 7.54 -5.74
C GLY A 57 -1.52 8.46 -5.14
N ARG A 58 -1.16 9.34 -4.19
CA ARG A 58 -2.09 10.38 -3.68
C ARG A 58 -2.53 11.38 -4.75
N ARG A 59 -1.83 11.48 -5.88
CA ARG A 59 -2.35 12.23 -7.06
C ARG A 59 -3.44 11.45 -7.79
N VAL A 60 -3.36 10.12 -7.81
CA VAL A 60 -4.28 9.24 -8.55
C VAL A 60 -5.63 9.06 -7.84
N ILE A 61 -5.70 9.24 -6.51
CA ILE A 61 -6.96 9.12 -5.74
C ILE A 61 -7.80 10.40 -5.75
N THR A 62 -7.27 11.52 -6.27
CA THR A 62 -7.97 12.82 -6.32
C THR A 62 -8.19 13.37 -7.73
N GLU A 63 -7.80 12.65 -8.78
CA GLU A 63 -8.15 13.04 -10.15
C GLU A 63 -9.30 12.15 -10.65
N PRO A 64 -10.55 12.66 -10.72
CA PRO A 64 -11.54 12.04 -11.58
C PRO A 64 -11.00 12.17 -12.99
N ARG A 65 -10.72 11.04 -13.66
CA ARG A 65 -10.48 11.08 -15.11
C ARG A 65 -11.69 11.75 -15.76
N LYS A 66 -11.46 12.92 -16.36
CA LYS A 66 -12.37 13.55 -17.30
C LYS A 66 -11.58 14.08 -18.47
#